data_AF-A0AA46DB95-F1
#
_entry.id   AF-A0AA46DB95-F1
#
_cell.length_a   1.000
_cell.length_b   1.000
_cell.length_c   1.000
_cell.angle_alpha   90.00
_cell.angle_beta   90.00
_cell.angle_gamma   90.00
#
_symmetry.space_group_name_H-M   'P 1'
#
loop_
_entity.id
_entity.type
_entity.pdbx_description
1 polymer ?
#
loop_
_entity_poly.entity_id
_entity_poly.type
_entity_poly.pdbx_seq_one_letter_code
_entity_poly.pdbx_strand_id
1 'polypeptide(L)'
;MRHVDFMHLVRLSEQACEEDAAAYRRSVWWFAMFGYAVVILLAAGAAGTLVVVARAWAAHGLRGWMIWVGLVALALLWVCLRALMTRFERPEGYRLERADAPELFKALDRIRRAVKGPPIDVVMVDASFNAYIMQRPRFGGLVHTNYLCIGWPLLCALEPKRLLAVIAHEYGHLRGEHGKFSAWIYRTRTAWWRMYVTYERDDSLVSWLLRRFFIWYIPRFNARTFALARQDEYEADRIAARLCGAEVVGQAWNEIEIKSRWYETEYWRQLWRRAAHQAQPDPMPHAEMVARLLQPPPEPFAREALRQALQELPSYDDTHPVPKDRLAALGLKPGVPAWSRRSALALLGPVVRRVAEHFDREWWQEMRRDWARHREHLAQCREHIQALKPCAAALSADEWVEWARCFEALSADSPAPFYQRALARDPQHPEALLRLAELQVEAGDAAALPLLDRLQAVHPHHGLAACTMAQELLDRLQHDGQEMEVALRRRWRERRERFEQLEQEAWEAFVGAHPCAGLGEPDWSEADRKSVVDELIRTPEVATAWIGGQHVAAMPGRSYLVLFIRLTRRDEELGRDVARYLMHRLPFGGRLRVVLVDLDVGEPELRAAGAQPIYQRRRR
;
A
#
# COMPACT_ATOMS: atom_id res chain seq x y z
N MET A 1 -1.12 -9.20 20.19
CA MET A 1 -0.73 -10.61 19.96
C MET A 1 0.64 -10.57 19.30
N ARG A 2 1.63 -11.35 19.74
CA ARG A 2 2.96 -11.33 19.08
C ARG A 2 2.87 -12.04 17.73
N HIS A 3 3.73 -11.67 16.78
CA HIS A 3 3.74 -12.21 15.41
C HIS A 3 3.82 -13.75 15.39
N VAL A 4 4.67 -14.33 16.26
CA VAL A 4 4.83 -15.78 16.40
C VAL A 4 3.51 -16.47 16.81
N ASP A 5 2.75 -15.86 17.72
CA ASP A 5 1.49 -16.42 18.20
C ASP A 5 0.42 -16.43 17.09
N PHE A 6 0.39 -15.36 16.26
CA PHE A 6 -0.51 -15.28 15.10
C PHE A 6 -0.16 -16.34 14.05
N MET A 7 1.12 -16.47 13.69
CA MET A 7 1.57 -17.47 12.72
C MET A 7 1.36 -18.91 13.19
N HIS A 8 1.39 -19.14 14.50
CA HIS A 8 1.02 -20.43 15.07
C HIS A 8 -0.49 -20.70 14.93
N LEU A 9 -1.34 -19.71 15.21
CA LEU A 9 -2.79 -19.82 15.04
C LEU A 9 -3.20 -20.02 13.57
N VAL A 10 -2.52 -19.37 12.64
CA VAL A 10 -2.73 -19.58 11.19
C VAL A 10 -2.39 -21.02 10.81
N ARG A 11 -1.22 -21.53 11.20
CA ARG A 11 -0.83 -22.92 10.89
C ARG A 11 -1.78 -23.95 11.48
N LEU A 12 -2.20 -23.77 12.74
CA LEU A 12 -3.21 -24.63 13.36
C LEU A 12 -4.56 -24.54 12.63
N SER A 13 -4.93 -23.35 12.17
CA SER A 13 -6.15 -23.11 11.39
C SER A 13 -6.11 -23.82 10.04
N GLU A 14 -4.95 -23.81 9.37
CA GLU A 14 -4.73 -24.52 8.11
C GLU A 14 -4.84 -26.03 8.30
N GLN A 15 -4.12 -26.58 9.28
CA GLN A 15 -4.18 -28.02 9.61
C GLN A 15 -5.61 -28.46 9.91
N ALA A 16 -6.33 -27.73 10.76
CA ALA A 16 -7.71 -28.06 11.10
C ALA A 16 -8.67 -27.95 9.90
N CYS A 17 -8.39 -27.04 8.96
CA CYS A 17 -9.18 -26.87 7.74
C CYS A 17 -8.87 -27.95 6.69
N GLU A 18 -7.63 -28.46 6.66
CA GLU A 18 -7.22 -29.60 5.82
C GLU A 18 -7.79 -30.92 6.34
N GLU A 19 -7.86 -31.12 7.65
CA GLU A 19 -8.42 -32.30 8.29
C GLU A 19 -9.95 -32.42 8.07
N ASP A 20 -10.70 -31.36 8.38
CA ASP A 20 -12.15 -31.31 8.14
C ASP A 20 -12.62 -29.86 7.88
N ALA A 21 -12.65 -29.49 6.60
CA ALA A 21 -13.12 -28.17 6.16
C ALA A 21 -14.56 -27.85 6.59
N ALA A 22 -15.44 -28.84 6.74
CA ALA A 22 -16.83 -28.60 7.13
C ALA A 22 -16.94 -28.32 8.64
N ALA A 23 -16.25 -29.09 9.48
CA ALA A 23 -16.17 -28.80 10.91
C ALA A 23 -15.47 -27.46 11.18
N TYR A 24 -14.40 -27.17 10.44
CA TYR A 24 -13.68 -25.91 10.56
C TYR A 24 -14.55 -24.70 10.22
N ARG A 25 -15.31 -24.75 9.11
CA ARG A 25 -16.29 -23.71 8.76
C ARG A 25 -17.34 -23.49 9.85
N ARG A 26 -17.87 -24.56 10.46
CA ARG A 26 -18.80 -24.44 11.60
C ARG A 26 -18.16 -23.74 12.79
N SER A 27 -16.90 -24.06 13.10
CA SER A 27 -16.14 -23.39 14.16
C SER A 27 -15.96 -21.89 13.88
N VAL A 28 -15.60 -21.52 12.64
CA VAL A 28 -15.48 -20.12 12.22
C VAL A 28 -16.83 -19.40 12.31
N TRP A 29 -17.92 -20.04 11.88
CA TRP A 29 -19.27 -19.48 11.99
C TRP A 29 -19.65 -19.21 13.46
N TRP A 30 -19.43 -20.17 14.36
CA TRP A 30 -19.70 -19.95 15.79
C TRP A 30 -18.84 -18.84 16.38
N PHE A 31 -17.58 -18.74 15.97
CA PHE A 31 -16.69 -17.67 16.44
C PHE A 31 -17.08 -16.29 15.87
N ALA A 32 -17.59 -16.23 14.64
CA ALA A 32 -18.19 -15.02 14.07
C ALA A 32 -19.45 -14.62 14.86
N MET A 33 -20.35 -15.57 15.12
CA MET A 33 -21.58 -15.36 15.88
C MET A 33 -21.31 -14.91 17.31
N PHE A 34 -20.26 -15.41 17.95
CA PHE A 34 -19.81 -14.92 19.25
C PHE A 34 -19.49 -13.43 19.21
N GLY A 35 -18.77 -12.96 18.18
CA GLY A 35 -18.49 -11.54 18.00
C GLY A 35 -19.76 -10.71 17.85
N TYR A 36 -20.69 -11.15 17.00
CA TYR A 36 -21.98 -10.49 16.84
C TYR A 36 -22.80 -10.49 18.14
N ALA A 37 -22.81 -11.59 18.89
CA ALA A 37 -23.53 -11.70 20.15
C ALA A 37 -23.04 -10.67 21.18
N VAL A 38 -21.72 -10.43 21.27
CA VAL A 38 -21.17 -9.39 22.14
C VAL A 38 -21.71 -8.00 21.79
N VAL A 39 -21.72 -7.63 20.51
CA VAL A 39 -22.25 -6.33 20.06
C VAL A 39 -23.75 -6.22 20.28
N ILE A 40 -24.51 -7.28 20.01
CA ILE A 40 -25.97 -7.31 20.23
C ILE A 40 -26.29 -7.17 21.73
N LEU A 41 -25.55 -7.85 22.60
CA LEU A 41 -25.74 -7.75 24.06
C LEU A 41 -25.43 -6.35 24.58
N LEU A 42 -24.39 -5.70 24.06
CA LEU A 42 -24.07 -4.30 24.38
C LEU A 42 -25.18 -3.35 23.91
N ALA A 43 -25.67 -3.53 22.68
CA ALA A 43 -26.78 -2.74 22.15
C ALA A 43 -28.07 -2.93 22.97
N ALA A 44 -28.38 -4.18 23.34
CA ALA A 44 -29.54 -4.50 24.18
C ALA A 44 -29.42 -3.92 25.59
N GLY A 45 -28.23 -3.98 26.20
CA GLY A 45 -27.95 -3.35 27.49
C GLY A 45 -28.11 -1.83 27.45
N ALA A 46 -27.61 -1.19 26.40
CA ALA A 46 -27.76 0.24 26.16
C ALA A 46 -29.24 0.64 25.99
N ALA A 47 -30.00 -0.10 25.18
CA ALA A 47 -31.44 0.11 25.02
C ALA A 47 -32.22 -0.09 26.34
N GLY A 48 -31.90 -1.15 27.09
CA GLY A 48 -32.48 -1.41 28.41
C GLY A 48 -32.21 -0.27 29.40
N THR A 49 -31.01 0.29 29.36
CA THR A 49 -30.61 1.45 30.19
C THR A 49 -31.43 2.68 29.85
N LEU A 50 -31.64 2.97 28.55
CA LEU A 50 -32.50 4.06 28.10
C LEU A 50 -33.95 3.89 28.59
N VAL A 51 -34.49 2.66 28.55
CA VAL A 51 -35.83 2.37 29.09
C VAL A 51 -35.89 2.61 30.60
N VAL A 52 -34.90 2.16 31.37
CA VAL A 52 -34.85 2.38 32.82
C VAL A 52 -34.78 3.87 33.14
N VAL A 53 -33.92 4.62 32.45
CA VAL A 53 -33.80 6.09 32.60
C VAL A 53 -35.13 6.79 32.28
N ALA A 54 -35.80 6.40 31.20
CA ALA A 54 -37.09 6.97 30.81
C ALA A 54 -38.19 6.68 31.87
N ARG A 55 -38.26 5.47 32.41
CA ARG A 55 -39.21 5.10 33.47
C ARG A 55 -38.92 5.87 34.77
N ALA A 56 -37.65 5.98 35.16
CA ALA A 56 -37.26 6.74 36.34
C ALA A 56 -37.57 8.23 36.19
N TRP A 57 -37.42 8.80 34.99
CA TRP A 57 -37.77 10.20 34.72
C TRP A 57 -39.28 10.41 34.88
N ALA A 58 -40.08 9.53 34.30
CA ALA A 58 -41.54 9.57 34.42
C ALA A 58 -42.02 9.46 35.89
N ALA A 59 -41.33 8.65 36.72
CA ALA A 59 -41.73 8.41 38.10
C ALA A 59 -41.22 9.47 39.10
N HIS A 60 -40.05 10.07 38.87
CA HIS A 60 -39.34 10.87 39.88
C HIS A 60 -38.84 12.23 39.38
N GLY A 61 -39.17 12.63 38.15
CA GLY A 61 -38.66 13.85 37.53
C GLY A 61 -37.22 13.73 37.01
N LEU A 62 -36.79 14.69 36.20
CA LEU A 62 -35.47 14.65 35.56
C LEU A 62 -34.38 15.07 36.55
N ARG A 63 -33.39 14.21 36.79
CA ARG A 63 -32.19 14.52 37.58
C ARG A 63 -30.97 14.62 36.66
N GLY A 64 -30.01 15.48 37.00
CA GLY A 64 -28.84 15.75 36.16
C GLY A 64 -28.02 14.51 35.77
N TRP A 65 -27.90 13.52 36.67
CA TRP A 65 -27.19 12.27 36.38
C TRP A 65 -27.86 11.41 35.30
N MET A 66 -29.19 11.52 35.15
CA MET A 66 -29.97 10.75 34.18
C MET A 66 -29.69 11.20 32.74
N ILE A 67 -29.37 12.48 32.56
CA ILE A 67 -28.97 13.04 31.27
C ILE A 67 -27.66 12.40 30.82
N TRP A 68 -26.66 12.35 31.71
CA TRP A 68 -25.36 11.74 31.40
C TRP A 68 -25.47 10.24 31.11
N VAL A 69 -26.21 9.49 31.92
CA VAL A 69 -26.43 8.04 31.69
C VAL A 69 -27.20 7.80 30.38
N GLY A 70 -28.23 8.62 30.11
CA GLY A 70 -29.00 8.56 28.86
C GLY A 70 -28.14 8.86 27.63
N LEU A 71 -27.27 9.88 27.69
CA LEU A 71 -26.37 10.23 26.61
C LEU A 71 -25.34 9.13 26.32
N VAL A 72 -24.74 8.53 27.36
CA VAL A 72 -23.79 7.41 27.20
C VAL A 72 -24.49 6.19 26.61
N ALA A 73 -25.68 5.84 27.10
CA ALA A 73 -26.45 4.72 26.57
C ALA A 73 -26.90 4.97 25.12
N LEU A 74 -27.31 6.19 24.79
CA LEU A 74 -27.67 6.57 23.42
C LEU A 74 -26.47 6.53 22.48
N ALA A 75 -25.32 7.04 22.91
CA ALA A 75 -24.07 6.99 22.16
C ALA A 75 -23.65 5.53 21.90
N LEU A 76 -23.68 4.67 22.91
CA LEU A 76 -23.37 3.25 22.77
C LEU A 76 -24.34 2.53 21.82
N LEU A 77 -25.64 2.81 21.92
CA LEU A 77 -26.64 2.23 21.02
C LEU A 77 -26.42 2.71 19.58
N TRP A 78 -26.16 4.00 19.39
CA TRP A 78 -25.84 4.59 18.08
C TRP A 78 -24.59 3.96 17.47
N VAL A 79 -23.55 3.76 18.27
CA VAL A 79 -22.32 3.06 17.90
C VAL A 79 -22.63 1.66 17.38
N CYS A 80 -23.34 0.84 18.17
CA CYS A 80 -23.68 -0.53 17.77
C CYS A 80 -24.53 -0.57 16.48
N LEU A 81 -25.49 0.35 16.34
CA LEU A 81 -26.34 0.45 15.15
C LEU A 81 -25.56 0.88 13.91
N ARG A 82 -24.73 1.93 14.02
CA ARG A 82 -23.89 2.39 12.90
C ARG A 82 -22.91 1.30 12.47
N ALA A 83 -22.39 0.53 13.42
CA ALA A 83 -21.47 -0.55 13.17
C ALA A 83 -22.12 -1.71 12.36
N LEU A 84 -23.43 -1.91 12.52
CA LEU A 84 -24.23 -2.84 11.72
C LEU A 84 -24.65 -2.26 10.35
N MET A 85 -24.63 -0.93 10.19
CA MET A 85 -25.01 -0.23 8.97
C MET A 85 -23.79 0.14 8.11
N THR A 86 -23.22 -0.84 7.39
CA THR A 86 -22.14 -0.56 6.42
C THR A 86 -22.71 -0.07 5.09
N ARG A 87 -22.30 1.14 4.67
CA ARG A 87 -22.54 1.63 3.30
C ARG A 87 -21.41 1.09 2.40
N PHE A 88 -21.80 0.41 1.33
CA PHE A 88 -20.92 0.04 0.23
C PHE A 88 -21.05 1.10 -0.86
N GLU A 89 -19.96 1.81 -1.10
CA GLU A 89 -19.85 2.78 -2.19
C GLU A 89 -19.95 2.07 -3.55
N ARG A 90 -20.37 2.81 -4.56
CA ARG A 90 -20.49 2.26 -5.92
C ARG A 90 -19.09 2.29 -6.56
N PRO A 91 -18.73 1.28 -7.34
CA PRO A 91 -17.48 1.34 -8.09
C PRO A 91 -17.59 2.45 -9.12
N GLU A 92 -16.53 3.24 -9.25
CA GLU A 92 -16.41 4.32 -10.22
C GLU A 92 -15.76 3.80 -11.52
N GLY A 93 -15.96 4.52 -12.63
CA GLY A 93 -15.38 4.18 -13.93
C GLY A 93 -16.39 4.18 -15.09
N TYR A 94 -15.99 3.61 -16.22
CA TYR A 94 -16.78 3.56 -17.44
C TYR A 94 -17.72 2.35 -17.43
N ARG A 95 -19.03 2.60 -17.41
CA ARG A 95 -20.03 1.52 -17.51
C ARG A 95 -20.13 1.00 -18.94
N LEU A 96 -19.98 -0.32 -19.11
CA LEU A 96 -20.20 -0.99 -20.38
C LEU A 96 -21.65 -1.47 -20.50
N GLU A 97 -22.29 -1.12 -21.61
CA GLU A 97 -23.58 -1.71 -21.98
C GLU A 97 -23.38 -2.96 -22.82
N ARG A 98 -24.35 -3.88 -22.75
CA ARG A 98 -24.31 -5.14 -23.52
C ARG A 98 -24.24 -4.91 -25.03
N ALA A 99 -24.83 -3.82 -25.50
CA ALA A 99 -24.79 -3.41 -26.90
C ALA A 99 -23.38 -2.97 -27.34
N ASP A 100 -22.58 -2.42 -26.43
CA ASP A 100 -21.23 -1.91 -26.74
C ASP A 100 -20.21 -3.05 -26.85
N ALA A 101 -20.33 -4.11 -26.05
CA ALA A 101 -19.35 -5.19 -25.95
C ALA A 101 -19.99 -6.61 -26.03
N PRO A 102 -20.71 -6.95 -27.11
CA PRO A 102 -21.52 -8.18 -27.17
C PRO A 102 -20.72 -9.48 -26.96
N GLU A 103 -19.47 -9.52 -27.43
CA GLU A 103 -18.60 -10.68 -27.30
C GLU A 103 -18.11 -10.89 -25.86
N LEU A 104 -17.79 -9.80 -25.14
CA LEU A 104 -17.52 -9.85 -23.70
C LEU A 104 -18.73 -10.44 -22.97
N PHE A 105 -19.91 -9.87 -23.16
CA PHE A 105 -21.12 -10.31 -22.45
C PHE A 105 -21.53 -11.76 -22.79
N LYS A 106 -21.35 -12.22 -24.04
CA LYS A 106 -21.50 -13.63 -24.41
C LYS A 106 -20.50 -14.53 -23.67
N ALA A 107 -19.25 -14.10 -23.50
CA ALA A 107 -18.27 -14.84 -22.73
C ALA A 107 -18.64 -14.90 -21.25
N LEU A 108 -19.10 -13.78 -20.66
CA LEU A 108 -19.61 -13.73 -19.29
C LEU A 108 -20.80 -14.68 -19.09
N ASP A 109 -21.76 -14.72 -20.01
CA ASP A 109 -22.90 -15.63 -19.93
C ASP A 109 -22.50 -17.12 -20.04
N ARG A 110 -21.41 -17.42 -20.76
CA ARG A 110 -20.84 -18.78 -20.79
C ARG A 110 -20.18 -19.14 -19.47
N ILE A 111 -19.33 -18.26 -18.93
CA ILE A 111 -18.68 -18.44 -17.62
C ILE A 111 -19.74 -18.61 -16.54
N ARG A 112 -20.73 -17.71 -16.47
CA ARG A 112 -21.85 -17.78 -15.51
C ARG A 112 -22.53 -19.14 -15.53
N ARG A 113 -22.90 -19.64 -16.71
CA ARG A 113 -23.58 -20.94 -16.86
C ARG A 113 -22.69 -22.10 -16.41
N ALA A 114 -21.41 -22.06 -16.73
CA ALA A 114 -20.48 -23.13 -16.39
C ALA A 114 -20.14 -23.16 -14.89
N VAL A 115 -19.99 -21.99 -14.26
CA VAL A 115 -19.75 -21.84 -12.81
C VAL A 115 -21.04 -22.04 -12.00
N LYS A 116 -22.22 -21.90 -12.62
CA LYS A 116 -23.54 -21.84 -11.97
C LYS A 116 -23.64 -20.68 -10.97
N GLY A 117 -23.02 -19.55 -11.30
CA GLY A 117 -22.99 -18.33 -10.48
C GLY A 117 -24.18 -17.38 -10.74
N PRO A 118 -24.37 -16.36 -9.90
CA PRO A 118 -25.39 -15.33 -10.10
C PRO A 118 -25.13 -14.48 -11.36
N PRO A 119 -26.14 -13.80 -11.91
CA PRO A 119 -25.94 -12.85 -13.00
C PRO A 119 -25.13 -11.64 -12.55
N ILE A 120 -24.31 -11.10 -13.47
CA ILE A 120 -23.66 -9.80 -13.30
C ILE A 120 -24.63 -8.74 -13.82
N ASP A 121 -24.94 -7.79 -12.96
CA ASP A 121 -25.92 -6.74 -13.24
C ASP A 121 -25.26 -5.55 -13.94
N VAL A 122 -24.01 -5.24 -13.58
CA VAL A 122 -23.26 -4.09 -14.12
C VAL A 122 -21.82 -4.51 -14.42
N VAL A 123 -21.34 -4.15 -15.61
CA VAL A 123 -19.93 -4.30 -15.99
C VAL A 123 -19.32 -2.89 -16.07
N MET A 124 -18.24 -2.69 -15.31
CA MET A 124 -17.50 -1.44 -15.22
C MET A 124 -16.08 -1.67 -15.73
N VAL A 125 -15.51 -0.65 -16.37
CA VAL A 125 -14.08 -0.54 -16.61
C VAL A 125 -13.54 0.54 -15.69
N ASP A 126 -12.40 0.30 -15.06
CA ASP A 126 -11.71 1.29 -14.21
C ASP A 126 -10.22 1.44 -14.61
N ALA A 127 -9.47 2.27 -13.90
CA ALA A 127 -8.04 2.53 -14.18
C ALA A 127 -7.08 1.56 -13.46
N SER A 128 -7.58 0.56 -12.74
CA SER A 128 -6.75 -0.36 -11.95
C SER A 128 -6.06 -1.42 -12.83
N PHE A 129 -4.93 -1.97 -12.39
CA PHE A 129 -4.35 -3.17 -13.01
C PHE A 129 -4.96 -4.44 -12.38
N ASN A 130 -6.30 -4.55 -12.35
CA ASN A 130 -6.96 -5.68 -11.70
C ASN A 130 -8.33 -5.99 -12.33
N ALA A 131 -8.93 -7.12 -11.98
CA ALA A 131 -10.33 -7.41 -12.21
C ALA A 131 -10.93 -8.03 -10.94
N TYR A 132 -12.14 -7.61 -10.58
CA TYR A 132 -12.80 -8.12 -9.38
C TYR A 132 -14.32 -8.11 -9.53
N ILE A 133 -14.99 -8.96 -8.74
CA ILE A 133 -16.45 -8.92 -8.63
C ILE A 133 -16.87 -8.47 -7.24
N MET A 134 -17.73 -7.44 -7.19
CA MET A 134 -18.29 -6.89 -5.95
C MET A 134 -19.80 -7.10 -5.88
N GLN A 135 -20.28 -7.62 -4.75
CA GLN A 135 -21.72 -7.72 -4.46
C GLN A 135 -22.17 -6.58 -3.53
N ARG A 136 -22.92 -5.63 -4.07
CA ARG A 136 -23.47 -4.51 -3.29
C ARG A 136 -24.84 -4.87 -2.71
N PRO A 137 -25.01 -4.91 -1.37
CA PRO A 137 -26.31 -5.16 -0.77
C PRO A 137 -27.30 -4.01 -1.02
N ARG A 138 -28.56 -4.37 -1.24
CA ARG A 138 -29.74 -3.49 -1.36
C ARG A 138 -30.83 -3.98 -0.40
N PHE A 139 -31.75 -3.09 -0.04
CA PHE A 139 -32.90 -3.41 0.82
C PHE A 139 -32.53 -4.18 2.10
N GLY A 140 -31.59 -3.64 2.89
CA GLY A 140 -31.18 -4.27 4.15
C GLY A 140 -30.33 -5.55 4.00
N GLY A 141 -29.87 -5.88 2.78
CA GLY A 141 -28.97 -7.01 2.54
C GLY A 141 -29.63 -8.25 1.94
N LEU A 142 -30.94 -8.20 1.66
CA LEU A 142 -31.70 -9.32 1.08
C LEU A 142 -31.50 -9.47 -0.43
N VAL A 143 -31.19 -8.36 -1.12
CA VAL A 143 -30.95 -8.33 -2.57
C VAL A 143 -29.55 -7.79 -2.80
N HIS A 144 -28.84 -8.33 -3.78
CA HIS A 144 -27.51 -7.85 -4.16
C HIS A 144 -27.51 -7.36 -5.61
N THR A 145 -26.70 -6.33 -5.88
CA THR A 145 -26.31 -5.96 -7.23
C THR A 145 -24.86 -6.40 -7.44
N ASN A 146 -24.62 -7.24 -8.43
CA ASN A 146 -23.31 -7.81 -8.73
C ASN A 146 -22.61 -6.96 -9.80
N TYR A 147 -21.47 -6.38 -9.44
CA TYR A 147 -20.63 -5.56 -10.30
C TYR A 147 -19.39 -6.34 -10.70
N LEU A 148 -19.12 -6.46 -12.00
CA LEU A 148 -17.82 -6.88 -12.51
C LEU A 148 -17.03 -5.63 -12.88
N CYS A 149 -15.88 -5.42 -12.25
CA CYS A 149 -14.97 -4.32 -12.58
C CYS A 149 -13.73 -4.89 -13.26
N ILE A 150 -13.36 -4.33 -14.41
CA ILE A 150 -12.20 -4.77 -15.19
C ILE A 150 -11.31 -3.57 -15.47
N GLY A 151 -10.06 -3.65 -15.05
CA GLY A 151 -9.05 -2.65 -15.32
C GLY A 151 -8.79 -2.44 -16.80
N TRP A 152 -8.77 -1.17 -17.24
CA TRP A 152 -8.33 -0.80 -18.58
C TRP A 152 -6.90 -1.27 -18.89
N PRO A 153 -5.89 -1.06 -18.01
CA PRO A 153 -4.57 -1.65 -18.19
C PRO A 153 -4.58 -3.17 -18.34
N LEU A 154 -5.43 -3.88 -17.59
CA LEU A 154 -5.54 -5.34 -17.66
C LEU A 154 -6.10 -5.81 -19.01
N LEU A 155 -7.12 -5.12 -19.52
CA LEU A 155 -7.66 -5.33 -20.87
C LEU A 155 -6.61 -5.11 -21.96
N CYS A 156 -5.75 -4.11 -21.79
CA CYS A 156 -4.64 -3.81 -22.70
C CYS A 156 -3.56 -4.90 -22.66
N ALA A 157 -3.21 -5.38 -21.46
CA ALA A 157 -2.08 -6.27 -21.21
C ALA A 157 -2.30 -7.73 -21.59
N LEU A 158 -3.51 -8.24 -21.34
CA LEU A 158 -3.83 -9.67 -21.48
C LEU A 158 -4.55 -9.98 -22.78
N GLU A 159 -4.35 -11.19 -23.29
CA GLU A 159 -5.16 -11.74 -24.37
C GLU A 159 -6.55 -12.20 -23.88
N PRO A 160 -7.55 -12.30 -24.78
CA PRO A 160 -8.93 -12.63 -24.39
C PRO A 160 -9.05 -13.90 -23.53
N LYS A 161 -8.29 -14.96 -23.84
CA LYS A 161 -8.38 -16.22 -23.08
C LYS A 161 -7.87 -16.07 -21.65
N ARG A 162 -6.79 -15.31 -21.45
CA ARG A 162 -6.21 -15.04 -20.12
C ARG A 162 -7.10 -14.15 -19.30
N LEU A 163 -7.65 -13.08 -19.90
CA LEU A 163 -8.63 -12.24 -19.21
C LEU A 163 -9.86 -13.05 -18.79
N LEU A 164 -10.38 -13.92 -19.66
CA LEU A 164 -11.52 -14.77 -19.32
C LEU A 164 -11.18 -15.80 -18.23
N ALA A 165 -9.92 -16.25 -18.12
CA ALA A 165 -9.45 -17.08 -17.02
C ALA A 165 -9.45 -16.32 -15.69
N VAL A 166 -8.99 -15.07 -15.67
CA VAL A 166 -9.09 -14.18 -14.50
C VAL A 166 -10.55 -13.95 -14.10
N ILE A 167 -11.42 -13.63 -15.06
CA ILE A 167 -12.85 -13.45 -14.78
C ILE A 167 -13.50 -14.74 -14.28
N ALA A 168 -13.10 -15.90 -14.80
CA ALA A 168 -13.59 -17.20 -14.33
C ALA A 168 -13.14 -17.49 -12.89
N HIS A 169 -11.92 -17.08 -12.52
CA HIS A 169 -11.43 -17.12 -11.14
C HIS A 169 -12.32 -16.24 -10.24
N GLU A 170 -12.52 -14.97 -10.62
CA GLU A 170 -13.39 -14.04 -9.86
C GLU A 170 -14.82 -14.57 -9.70
N TYR A 171 -15.36 -15.21 -10.73
CA TYR A 171 -16.67 -15.87 -10.65
C TYR A 171 -16.68 -17.08 -9.71
N GLY A 172 -15.55 -17.77 -9.57
CA GLY A 172 -15.36 -18.88 -8.64
C GLY A 172 -15.70 -18.47 -7.20
N HIS A 173 -15.36 -17.25 -6.81
CA HIS A 173 -15.70 -16.67 -5.50
C HIS A 173 -17.21 -16.50 -5.25
N LEU A 174 -18.03 -16.46 -6.30
CA LEU A 174 -19.48 -16.27 -6.17
C LEU A 174 -20.25 -17.59 -6.08
N ARG A 175 -19.57 -18.74 -6.11
CA ARG A 175 -20.21 -20.05 -6.20
C ARG A 175 -20.71 -20.56 -4.85
N GLY A 176 -21.98 -21.01 -4.83
CA GLY A 176 -22.56 -21.84 -3.76
C GLY A 176 -22.79 -21.14 -2.41
N GLU A 177 -23.06 -21.94 -1.37
CA GLU A 177 -23.12 -21.46 0.02
C GLU A 177 -21.75 -20.99 0.53
N HIS A 178 -20.67 -21.54 -0.05
CA HIS A 178 -19.29 -21.23 0.31
C HIS A 178 -18.92 -19.78 -0.05
N GLY A 179 -19.15 -19.34 -1.29
CA GLY A 179 -18.90 -17.95 -1.69
C GLY A 179 -19.71 -16.93 -0.89
N LYS A 180 -20.96 -17.26 -0.53
CA LYS A 180 -21.79 -16.41 0.33
C LYS A 180 -21.23 -16.29 1.75
N PHE A 181 -20.74 -17.39 2.31
CA PHE A 181 -20.12 -17.43 3.62
C PHE A 181 -18.80 -16.66 3.63
N SER A 182 -17.93 -16.87 2.65
CA SER A 182 -16.66 -16.16 2.54
C SER A 182 -16.83 -14.67 2.30
N ALA A 183 -17.77 -14.27 1.43
CA ALA A 183 -18.14 -12.88 1.25
C ALA A 183 -18.72 -12.27 2.54
N TRP A 184 -19.49 -13.03 3.33
CA TRP A 184 -19.98 -12.60 4.64
C TRP A 184 -18.84 -12.43 5.65
N ILE A 185 -17.91 -13.38 5.72
CA ILE A 185 -16.70 -13.29 6.56
C ILE A 185 -15.87 -12.08 6.19
N TYR A 186 -15.63 -11.83 4.89
CA TYR A 186 -14.93 -10.63 4.42
C TYR A 186 -15.62 -9.35 4.90
N ARG A 187 -16.94 -9.24 4.69
CA ARG A 187 -17.73 -8.09 5.19
C ARG A 187 -17.65 -7.94 6.72
N THR A 188 -17.67 -9.06 7.42
CA THR A 188 -17.57 -9.12 8.88
C THR A 188 -16.21 -8.58 9.33
N ARG A 189 -15.11 -9.01 8.68
CA ARG A 189 -13.76 -8.49 8.90
C ARG A 189 -13.66 -7.00 8.64
N THR A 190 -14.18 -6.52 7.51
CA THR A 190 -14.20 -5.08 7.18
C THR A 190 -15.00 -4.28 8.21
N ALA A 191 -16.15 -4.79 8.67
CA ALA A 191 -16.96 -4.13 9.69
C ALA A 191 -16.20 -4.05 11.02
N TRP A 192 -15.61 -5.15 11.49
CA TRP A 192 -14.80 -5.16 12.71
C TRP A 192 -13.58 -4.25 12.62
N TRP A 193 -12.90 -4.22 11.48
CA TRP A 193 -11.77 -3.31 11.26
C TRP A 193 -12.18 -1.85 11.31
N ARG A 194 -13.28 -1.48 10.63
CA ARG A 194 -13.82 -0.12 10.70
C ARG A 194 -14.21 0.27 12.11
N MET A 195 -14.80 -0.65 12.89
CA MET A 195 -15.07 -0.43 14.30
C MET A 195 -13.75 -0.17 15.05
N TYR A 196 -12.77 -1.07 14.92
CA TYR A 196 -11.46 -0.92 15.58
C TYR A 196 -10.83 0.44 15.31
N VAL A 197 -10.72 0.86 14.04
CA VAL A 197 -10.13 2.15 13.65
C VAL A 197 -10.95 3.35 14.13
N THR A 198 -12.27 3.24 14.17
CA THR A 198 -13.15 4.32 14.66
C THR A 198 -13.06 4.48 16.18
N TYR A 199 -12.86 3.39 16.93
CA TYR A 199 -12.86 3.39 18.40
C TYR A 199 -11.47 3.37 19.04
N GLU A 200 -10.40 3.31 18.24
CA GLU A 200 -9.04 3.60 18.70
C GLU A 200 -8.87 5.10 19.06
N ARG A 201 -9.86 5.93 18.72
CA ARG A 201 -9.89 7.40 18.82
C ARG A 201 -10.99 7.92 19.76
N ASP A 202 -11.43 7.13 20.74
CA ASP A 202 -12.47 7.54 21.70
C ASP A 202 -12.09 7.08 23.13
N ASP A 203 -11.86 8.02 24.05
CA ASP A 203 -11.43 7.78 25.45
C ASP A 203 -12.56 7.34 26.41
N SER A 204 -13.76 7.01 25.90
CA SER A 204 -14.85 6.54 26.76
C SER A 204 -14.56 5.17 27.44
N LEU A 205 -15.12 4.96 28.64
CA LEU A 205 -15.06 3.67 29.36
C LEU A 205 -15.58 2.49 28.53
N VAL A 206 -16.54 2.77 27.64
CA VAL A 206 -17.12 1.77 26.75
C VAL A 206 -16.15 1.43 25.61
N SER A 207 -15.48 2.44 25.05
CA SER A 207 -14.42 2.28 24.06
C SER A 207 -13.25 1.47 24.63
N TRP A 208 -12.90 1.65 25.90
CA TRP A 208 -11.88 0.84 26.57
C TRP A 208 -12.24 -0.65 26.66
N LEU A 209 -13.48 -0.99 27.00
CA LEU A 209 -13.96 -2.38 27.05
C LEU A 209 -14.01 -3.01 25.64
N LEU A 210 -14.57 -2.29 24.67
CA LEU A 210 -14.62 -2.73 23.26
C LEU A 210 -13.22 -2.91 22.68
N ARG A 211 -12.29 -2.01 22.99
CA ARG A 211 -10.88 -2.10 22.57
C ARG A 211 -10.22 -3.36 23.11
N ARG A 212 -10.44 -3.71 24.38
CA ARG A 212 -9.92 -4.96 24.97
C ARG A 212 -10.45 -6.18 24.23
N PHE A 213 -11.76 -6.18 23.93
CA PHE A 213 -12.38 -7.22 23.14
C PHE A 213 -11.80 -7.28 21.73
N PHE A 214 -11.67 -6.16 21.00
CA PHE A 214 -11.14 -6.13 19.64
C PHE A 214 -9.68 -6.58 19.55
N ILE A 215 -8.82 -6.13 20.46
CA ILE A 215 -7.40 -6.55 20.53
C ILE A 215 -7.29 -8.08 20.74
N TRP A 216 -8.25 -8.69 21.43
CA TRP A 216 -8.30 -10.12 21.62
C TRP A 216 -8.98 -10.86 20.44
N TYR A 217 -10.11 -10.34 19.95
CA TYR A 217 -11.00 -10.99 19.00
C TYR A 217 -10.51 -10.88 17.57
N ILE A 218 -10.20 -9.68 17.08
CA ILE A 218 -9.89 -9.42 15.67
C ILE A 218 -8.71 -10.27 15.18
N PRO A 219 -7.54 -10.30 15.84
CA PRO A 219 -6.44 -11.10 15.31
C PRO A 219 -6.69 -12.61 15.37
N ARG A 220 -7.54 -13.10 16.31
CA ARG A 220 -7.97 -14.52 16.34
C ARG A 220 -9.00 -14.82 15.26
N PHE A 221 -9.91 -13.90 14.99
CA PHE A 221 -10.90 -14.01 13.92
C PHE A 221 -10.20 -13.99 12.56
N ASN A 222 -9.25 -13.08 12.36
CA ASN A 222 -8.43 -13.00 11.16
C ASN A 222 -7.63 -14.30 10.96
N ALA A 223 -6.91 -14.78 11.99
CA ALA A 223 -6.14 -16.03 11.87
C ALA A 223 -7.02 -17.24 11.48
N ARG A 224 -8.24 -17.33 12.04
CA ARG A 224 -9.16 -18.42 11.72
C ARG A 224 -9.80 -18.30 10.33
N THR A 225 -10.08 -17.08 9.90
CA THR A 225 -10.69 -16.84 8.58
C THR A 225 -9.67 -16.87 7.45
N PHE A 226 -8.39 -16.77 7.77
CA PHE A 226 -7.27 -16.82 6.83
C PHE A 226 -7.16 -18.17 6.09
N ALA A 227 -7.27 -19.29 6.81
CA ALA A 227 -7.23 -20.63 6.20
C ALA A 227 -8.38 -20.85 5.20
N LEU A 228 -9.56 -20.29 5.48
CA LEU A 228 -10.71 -20.35 4.58
C LEU A 228 -10.47 -19.52 3.31
N ALA A 229 -9.96 -18.29 3.45
CA ALA A 229 -9.65 -17.44 2.31
C ALA A 229 -8.66 -18.13 1.34
N ARG A 230 -7.65 -18.82 1.86
CA ARG A 230 -6.72 -19.60 1.03
C ARG A 230 -7.38 -20.76 0.30
N GLN A 231 -8.28 -21.49 0.97
CA GLN A 231 -9.03 -22.57 0.33
C GLN A 231 -9.96 -22.04 -0.78
N ASP A 232 -10.59 -20.89 -0.57
CA ASP A 232 -11.44 -20.25 -1.57
C ASP A 232 -10.64 -19.87 -2.82
N GLU A 233 -9.43 -19.32 -2.65
CA GLU A 233 -8.51 -19.03 -3.76
C GLU A 233 -8.13 -20.30 -4.55
N TYR A 234 -7.80 -21.40 -3.87
CA TYR A 234 -7.52 -22.68 -4.53
C TYR A 234 -8.75 -23.29 -5.22
N GLU A 235 -9.95 -23.08 -4.69
CA GLU A 235 -11.20 -23.51 -5.35
C GLU A 235 -11.46 -22.67 -6.60
N ALA A 236 -11.32 -21.34 -6.50
CA ALA A 236 -11.49 -20.41 -7.61
C ALA A 236 -10.48 -20.71 -8.74
N ASP A 237 -9.21 -20.97 -8.40
CA ASP A 237 -8.18 -21.41 -9.36
C ASP A 237 -8.54 -22.73 -10.04
N ARG A 238 -9.04 -23.71 -9.29
CA ARG A 238 -9.52 -24.99 -9.85
C ARG A 238 -10.70 -24.79 -10.79
N ILE A 239 -11.62 -23.88 -10.47
CA ILE A 239 -12.75 -23.54 -11.35
C ILE A 239 -12.25 -22.90 -12.64
N ALA A 240 -11.39 -21.89 -12.55
CA ALA A 240 -10.78 -21.24 -13.70
C ALA A 240 -10.00 -22.24 -14.57
N ALA A 241 -9.23 -23.13 -13.95
CA ALA A 241 -8.45 -24.16 -14.63
C ALA A 241 -9.33 -25.19 -15.33
N ARG A 242 -10.47 -25.57 -14.74
CA ARG A 242 -11.46 -26.46 -15.39
C ARG A 242 -12.11 -25.82 -16.62
N LEU A 243 -12.29 -24.49 -16.61
CA LEU A 243 -12.97 -23.77 -17.70
C LEU A 243 -12.03 -23.32 -18.82
N CYS A 244 -10.83 -22.87 -18.46
CA CYS A 244 -9.88 -22.23 -19.38
C CYS A 244 -8.60 -23.04 -19.59
N GLY A 245 -8.34 -24.06 -18.75
CA GLY A 245 -7.09 -24.83 -18.71
C GLY A 245 -6.13 -24.29 -17.65
N ALA A 246 -5.49 -25.19 -16.89
CA ALA A 246 -4.53 -24.83 -15.84
C ALA A 246 -3.39 -23.96 -16.38
N GLU A 247 -2.82 -24.34 -17.53
CA GLU A 247 -1.73 -23.60 -18.18
C GLU A 247 -2.11 -22.14 -18.50
N VAL A 248 -3.35 -21.90 -18.95
CA VAL A 248 -3.83 -20.54 -19.25
C VAL A 248 -3.95 -19.71 -17.97
N VAL A 249 -4.43 -20.32 -16.89
CA VAL A 249 -4.51 -19.67 -15.58
C VAL A 249 -3.12 -19.32 -15.05
N GLY A 250 -2.19 -20.27 -15.07
CA GLY A 250 -0.82 -20.04 -14.61
C GLY A 250 -0.07 -18.99 -15.43
N GLN A 251 -0.22 -19.03 -16.76
CA GLN A 251 0.38 -18.00 -17.64
C GLN A 251 -0.26 -16.62 -17.46
N ALA A 252 -1.58 -16.55 -17.23
CA ALA A 252 -2.25 -15.29 -16.91
C ALA A 252 -1.71 -14.70 -15.61
N TRP A 253 -1.58 -15.51 -14.56
CA TRP A 253 -1.00 -15.11 -13.28
C TRP A 253 0.41 -14.55 -13.41
N ASN A 254 1.33 -15.32 -14.01
CA ASN A 254 2.71 -14.87 -14.18
C ASN A 254 2.79 -13.58 -15.03
N GLU A 255 1.93 -13.45 -16.06
CA GLU A 255 1.91 -12.25 -16.89
C GLU A 255 1.37 -11.03 -16.14
N ILE A 256 0.31 -11.19 -15.35
CA ILE A 256 -0.27 -10.13 -14.53
C ILE A 256 0.77 -9.63 -13.53
N GLU A 257 1.41 -10.54 -12.81
CA GLU A 257 2.37 -10.20 -11.77
C GLU A 257 3.58 -9.44 -12.31
N ILE A 258 4.09 -9.83 -13.48
CA ILE A 258 5.22 -9.13 -14.10
C ILE A 258 4.78 -7.79 -14.70
N LYS A 259 3.64 -7.76 -15.42
CA LYS A 259 3.20 -6.55 -16.11
C LYS A 259 2.60 -5.52 -15.15
N SER A 260 2.02 -5.90 -14.02
CA SER A 260 1.57 -4.97 -12.97
C SER A 260 2.75 -4.19 -12.42
N ARG A 261 3.83 -4.88 -12.05
CA ARG A 261 5.08 -4.25 -11.59
C ARG A 261 5.67 -3.34 -12.65
N TRP A 262 5.74 -3.79 -13.90
CA TRP A 262 6.22 -2.95 -15.00
C TRP A 262 5.34 -1.71 -15.22
N TYR A 263 4.03 -1.89 -15.13
CA TYR A 263 3.06 -0.80 -15.26
C TYR A 263 3.24 0.24 -14.15
N GLU A 264 3.47 -0.19 -12.91
CA GLU A 264 3.65 0.70 -11.76
C GLU A 264 5.01 1.42 -11.77
N THR A 265 6.09 0.74 -12.15
CA THR A 265 7.46 1.27 -12.00
C THR A 265 8.03 1.91 -13.27
N GLU A 266 7.73 1.36 -14.44
CA GLU A 266 8.38 1.71 -15.71
C GLU A 266 7.47 2.47 -16.66
N TYR A 267 6.23 2.01 -16.85
CA TYR A 267 5.30 2.65 -17.78
C TYR A 267 5.08 4.13 -17.46
N TRP A 268 4.69 4.43 -16.21
CA TRP A 268 4.45 5.80 -15.78
C TRP A 268 5.73 6.64 -15.78
N ARG A 269 6.84 6.07 -15.31
CA ARG A 269 8.16 6.73 -15.34
C ARG A 269 8.53 7.19 -16.74
N GLN A 270 8.37 6.31 -17.74
CA GLN A 270 8.66 6.62 -19.14
C GLN A 270 7.68 7.65 -19.72
N LEU A 271 6.39 7.59 -19.36
CA LEU A 271 5.42 8.59 -19.76
C LEU A 271 5.82 9.98 -19.23
N TRP A 272 6.10 10.09 -17.92
CA TRP A 272 6.44 11.36 -17.27
C TRP A 272 7.73 11.98 -17.83
N ARG A 273 8.72 11.17 -18.23
CA ARG A 273 9.93 11.67 -18.92
C ARG A 273 9.62 12.42 -20.22
N ARG A 274 8.50 12.13 -20.90
CA ARG A 274 8.12 12.85 -22.13
C ARG A 274 7.80 14.32 -21.87
N ALA A 275 7.47 14.70 -20.65
CA ALA A 275 7.28 16.10 -20.27
C ALA A 275 8.52 16.96 -20.57
N ALA A 276 9.71 16.36 -20.66
CA ALA A 276 10.94 17.04 -21.07
C ALA A 276 10.85 17.66 -22.48
N HIS A 277 9.99 17.12 -23.34
CA HIS A 277 9.88 17.50 -24.76
C HIS A 277 8.44 17.81 -25.21
N GLN A 278 7.43 17.39 -24.44
CA GLN A 278 6.02 17.50 -24.80
C GLN A 278 5.25 18.37 -23.81
N ALA A 279 4.48 19.34 -24.32
CA ALA A 279 3.60 20.18 -23.49
C ALA A 279 2.41 19.40 -22.92
N GLN A 280 1.97 18.37 -23.64
CA GLN A 280 0.95 17.40 -23.26
C GLN A 280 1.41 16.03 -23.82
N PRO A 281 1.14 14.91 -23.13
CA PRO A 281 1.47 13.60 -23.67
C PRO A 281 0.83 13.38 -25.04
N ASP A 282 1.65 13.00 -26.02
CA ASP A 282 1.18 12.53 -27.32
C ASP A 282 1.97 11.27 -27.74
N PRO A 283 1.32 10.10 -27.86
CA PRO A 283 -0.09 9.83 -27.54
C PRO A 283 -0.42 9.94 -26.04
N MET A 284 -1.72 10.11 -25.73
CA MET A 284 -2.24 10.09 -24.36
C MET A 284 -2.13 8.67 -23.73
N PRO A 285 -2.01 8.56 -22.39
CA PRO A 285 -1.64 7.32 -21.74
C PRO A 285 -2.57 6.14 -22.05
N HIS A 286 -3.88 6.25 -21.83
CA HIS A 286 -4.80 5.13 -21.98
C HIS A 286 -4.97 4.70 -23.43
N ALA A 287 -4.89 5.64 -24.38
CA ALA A 287 -4.81 5.33 -25.80
C ALA A 287 -3.54 4.56 -26.17
N GLU A 288 -2.40 4.88 -25.55
CA GLU A 288 -1.11 4.22 -25.83
C GLU A 288 -0.95 2.86 -25.13
N MET A 289 -1.61 2.65 -23.98
CA MET A 289 -1.43 1.47 -23.13
C MET A 289 -1.47 0.15 -23.89
N VAL A 290 -2.32 0.01 -24.92
CA VAL A 290 -2.39 -1.19 -25.76
C VAL A 290 -1.06 -1.50 -26.43
N ALA A 291 -0.45 -0.49 -27.04
CA ALA A 291 0.80 -0.64 -27.77
C ALA A 291 1.98 -0.95 -26.84
N ARG A 292 1.95 -0.43 -25.60
CA ARG A 292 3.01 -0.63 -24.61
C ARG A 292 2.85 -1.93 -23.83
N LEU A 293 1.66 -2.22 -23.31
CA LEU A 293 1.41 -3.38 -22.45
C LEU A 293 1.32 -4.71 -23.21
N LEU A 294 1.19 -4.70 -24.54
CA LEU A 294 1.37 -5.91 -25.36
C LEU A 294 2.84 -6.24 -25.62
N GLN A 295 3.75 -5.27 -25.50
CA GLN A 295 5.18 -5.55 -25.63
C GLN A 295 5.66 -6.33 -24.39
N PRO A 296 6.48 -7.37 -24.57
CA PRO A 296 7.09 -8.06 -23.45
C PRO A 296 8.04 -7.10 -22.72
N PRO A 297 7.98 -7.02 -21.38
CA PRO A 297 9.02 -6.34 -20.61
C PRO A 297 10.40 -6.93 -20.92
N PRO A 298 11.50 -6.17 -20.72
CA PRO A 298 12.85 -6.70 -20.85
C PRO A 298 13.01 -7.98 -20.02
N GLU A 299 13.68 -8.99 -20.59
CA GLU A 299 13.80 -10.29 -19.93
C GLU A 299 14.42 -10.23 -18.51
N PRO A 300 15.46 -9.41 -18.25
CA PRO A 300 15.99 -9.25 -16.89
C PRO A 300 14.94 -8.73 -15.92
N PHE A 301 14.14 -7.73 -16.33
CA PHE A 301 13.05 -7.20 -15.53
C PHE A 301 11.99 -8.28 -15.25
N ALA A 302 11.60 -9.04 -16.28
CA ALA A 302 10.57 -10.05 -16.14
C ALA A 302 10.96 -11.18 -15.17
N ARG A 303 12.22 -11.62 -15.22
CA ARG A 303 12.74 -12.63 -14.29
C ARG A 303 12.79 -12.10 -12.86
N GLU A 304 13.25 -10.86 -12.68
CA GLU A 304 13.34 -10.23 -11.36
C GLU A 304 11.96 -9.98 -10.75
N ALA A 305 11.02 -9.42 -11.52
CA ALA A 305 9.64 -9.21 -11.10
C ALA A 305 8.99 -10.52 -10.64
N LEU A 306 9.17 -11.60 -11.41
CA LEU A 306 8.66 -12.91 -11.02
C LEU A 306 9.36 -13.46 -9.77
N ARG A 307 10.69 -13.27 -9.65
CA ARG A 307 11.46 -13.69 -8.47
C ARG A 307 10.92 -13.03 -7.20
N GLN A 308 10.73 -11.70 -7.24
CA GLN A 308 10.19 -10.94 -6.12
C GLN A 308 8.81 -11.46 -5.72
N ALA A 309 7.92 -11.66 -6.68
CA ALA A 309 6.58 -12.20 -6.41
C ALA A 309 6.60 -13.60 -5.78
N LEU A 310 7.56 -14.46 -6.15
CA LEU A 310 7.69 -15.79 -5.56
C LEU A 310 8.34 -15.80 -4.17
N GLN A 311 9.05 -14.73 -3.82
CA GLN A 311 9.70 -14.54 -2.53
C GLN A 311 8.84 -13.77 -1.54
N GLU A 312 7.76 -13.13 -1.99
CA GLU A 312 6.81 -12.47 -1.11
C GLU A 312 6.29 -13.44 -0.06
N LEU A 313 6.64 -13.14 1.19
CA LEU A 313 6.12 -13.86 2.34
C LEU A 313 4.66 -13.46 2.51
N PRO A 314 3.78 -14.40 2.89
CA PRO A 314 2.39 -14.06 3.15
C PRO A 314 2.33 -13.04 4.29
N SER A 315 1.83 -11.84 3.99
CA SER A 315 1.73 -10.77 4.97
C SER A 315 0.48 -10.95 5.85
N TYR A 316 0.46 -10.30 7.02
CA TYR A 316 -0.68 -10.36 7.96
C TYR A 316 -1.99 -9.81 7.35
N ASP A 317 -1.88 -8.90 6.40
CA ASP A 317 -3.00 -8.24 5.73
C ASP A 317 -3.36 -8.89 4.38
N ASP A 318 -2.45 -9.66 3.79
CA ASP A 318 -2.66 -10.35 2.52
C ASP A 318 -3.20 -11.76 2.76
N THR A 319 -4.51 -11.91 2.52
CA THR A 319 -5.20 -13.20 2.67
C THR A 319 -5.09 -14.12 1.46
N HIS A 320 -4.35 -13.73 0.43
CA HIS A 320 -4.09 -14.57 -0.72
C HIS A 320 -2.92 -15.54 -0.45
N PRO A 321 -2.98 -16.79 -0.93
CA PRO A 321 -1.82 -17.67 -0.92
C PRO A 321 -0.70 -17.11 -1.79
N VAL A 322 0.55 -17.40 -1.44
CA VAL A 322 1.70 -16.96 -2.24
C VAL A 322 1.62 -17.55 -3.66
N PRO A 323 2.08 -16.82 -4.69
CA PRO A 323 1.96 -17.27 -6.08
C PRO A 323 2.52 -18.67 -6.34
N LYS A 324 3.59 -19.03 -5.63
CA LYS A 324 4.22 -20.36 -5.71
C LYS A 324 3.26 -21.49 -5.36
N ASP A 325 2.47 -21.34 -4.30
CA ASP A 325 1.59 -22.40 -3.80
C ASP A 325 0.39 -22.58 -4.71
N ARG A 326 -0.12 -21.49 -5.29
CA ARG A 326 -1.23 -21.51 -6.26
C ARG A 326 -0.84 -22.23 -7.54
N LEU A 327 0.34 -21.93 -8.08
CA LEU A 327 0.86 -22.63 -9.26
C LEU A 327 1.10 -24.11 -8.96
N ALA A 328 1.67 -24.44 -7.81
CA ALA A 328 1.87 -25.83 -7.39
C ALA A 328 0.54 -26.59 -7.24
N ALA A 329 -0.51 -25.96 -6.69
CA ALA A 329 -1.85 -26.54 -6.58
C ALA A 329 -2.50 -26.82 -7.95
N LEU A 330 -2.08 -26.11 -8.99
CA LEU A 330 -2.45 -26.36 -10.39
C LEU A 330 -1.52 -27.36 -11.11
N GLY A 331 -0.49 -27.87 -10.42
CA GLY A 331 0.52 -28.75 -11.01
C GLY A 331 1.52 -28.04 -11.93
N LEU A 332 1.66 -26.72 -11.78
CA LEU A 332 2.51 -25.87 -12.62
C LEU A 332 3.76 -25.42 -11.87
N LYS A 333 4.81 -25.13 -12.63
CA LYS A 333 6.02 -24.49 -12.12
C LYS A 333 5.98 -22.99 -12.47
N PRO A 334 6.47 -22.11 -11.58
CA PRO A 334 6.64 -20.71 -11.92
C PRO A 334 7.67 -20.54 -13.03
N GLY A 335 7.42 -19.57 -13.91
CA GLY A 335 8.32 -19.24 -15.01
C GLY A 335 7.83 -18.04 -15.79
N VAL A 336 8.73 -17.40 -16.53
CA VAL A 336 8.38 -16.30 -17.43
C VAL A 336 7.32 -16.83 -18.43
N PRO A 337 6.14 -16.20 -18.52
CA PRO A 337 5.06 -16.71 -19.34
C PRO A 337 5.39 -16.51 -20.82
N ALA A 338 4.77 -17.32 -21.69
CA ALA A 338 4.59 -16.88 -23.07
C ALA A 338 3.78 -15.58 -23.05
N TRP A 339 4.20 -14.51 -23.73
CA TRP A 339 3.50 -13.22 -23.65
C TRP A 339 2.22 -13.20 -24.48
N SER A 340 1.20 -12.46 -24.00
CA SER A 340 0.00 -12.18 -24.78
C SER A 340 0.35 -11.43 -26.06
N ARG A 341 -0.12 -11.93 -27.22
CA ARG A 341 0.16 -11.32 -28.55
C ARG A 341 -0.95 -10.40 -29.06
N ARG A 342 -2.09 -10.42 -28.40
CA ARG A 342 -3.28 -9.62 -28.74
C ARG A 342 -3.93 -9.16 -27.45
N SER A 343 -4.59 -8.01 -27.51
CA SER A 343 -5.28 -7.46 -26.34
C SER A 343 -6.71 -7.98 -26.22
N ALA A 344 -7.18 -8.11 -24.98
CA ALA A 344 -8.55 -8.44 -24.64
C ALA A 344 -9.54 -7.32 -24.99
N LEU A 345 -9.07 -6.13 -25.39
CA LEU A 345 -9.89 -5.08 -25.98
C LEU A 345 -10.66 -5.54 -27.22
N ALA A 346 -10.22 -6.61 -27.89
CA ALA A 346 -10.99 -7.27 -28.94
C ALA A 346 -12.40 -7.72 -28.46
N LEU A 347 -12.60 -7.92 -27.15
CA LEU A 347 -13.90 -8.24 -26.56
C LEU A 347 -14.83 -7.03 -26.42
N LEU A 348 -14.27 -5.82 -26.42
CA LEU A 348 -15.00 -4.55 -26.32
C LEU A 348 -15.42 -4.00 -27.68
N GLY A 349 -14.81 -4.44 -28.78
CA GLY A 349 -15.19 -4.04 -30.13
C GLY A 349 -15.07 -2.51 -30.35
N PRO A 350 -16.10 -1.84 -30.88
CA PRO A 350 -15.99 -0.43 -31.30
C PRO A 350 -15.93 0.57 -30.13
N VAL A 351 -16.32 0.17 -28.91
CA VAL A 351 -16.34 1.09 -27.76
C VAL A 351 -14.94 1.43 -27.24
N VAL A 352 -13.92 0.64 -27.59
CA VAL A 352 -12.52 0.79 -27.17
C VAL A 352 -12.05 2.24 -27.23
N ARG A 353 -12.28 2.94 -28.36
CA ARG A 353 -11.85 4.34 -28.52
C ARG A 353 -12.52 5.27 -27.52
N ARG A 354 -13.83 5.10 -27.29
CA ARG A 354 -14.59 5.93 -26.34
C ARG A 354 -14.13 5.72 -24.89
N VAL A 355 -13.80 4.48 -24.53
CA VAL A 355 -13.29 4.15 -23.19
C VAL A 355 -11.89 4.75 -22.98
N ALA A 356 -10.99 4.60 -23.94
CA ALA A 356 -9.65 5.22 -23.88
C ALA A 356 -9.74 6.74 -23.74
N GLU A 357 -10.54 7.39 -24.59
CA GLU A 357 -10.77 8.85 -24.56
C GLU A 357 -11.39 9.31 -23.24
N HIS A 358 -12.24 8.49 -22.59
CA HIS A 358 -12.82 8.82 -21.29
C HIS A 358 -11.72 8.89 -20.21
N PHE A 359 -10.91 7.85 -20.08
CA PHE A 359 -9.84 7.83 -19.08
C PHE A 359 -8.72 8.83 -19.38
N ASP A 360 -8.41 9.08 -20.65
CA ASP A 360 -7.44 10.12 -21.01
C ASP A 360 -7.91 11.52 -20.66
N ARG A 361 -9.22 11.80 -20.79
CA ARG A 361 -9.80 13.06 -20.34
C ARG A 361 -9.76 13.19 -18.82
N GLU A 362 -10.14 12.14 -18.08
CA GLU A 362 -10.10 12.16 -16.61
C GLU A 362 -8.67 12.35 -16.10
N TRP A 363 -7.74 11.52 -16.58
CA TRP A 363 -6.34 11.61 -16.22
C TRP A 363 -5.75 12.99 -16.53
N TRP A 364 -6.05 13.59 -17.70
CA TRP A 364 -5.51 14.92 -18.02
C TRP A 364 -6.11 16.03 -17.16
N GLN A 365 -7.39 15.93 -16.81
CA GLN A 365 -8.03 16.90 -15.92
C GLN A 365 -7.35 16.93 -14.55
N GLU A 366 -6.93 15.77 -14.05
CA GLU A 366 -6.22 15.63 -12.78
C GLU A 366 -4.74 16.03 -12.89
N MET A 367 -4.03 15.54 -13.92
CA MET A 367 -2.56 15.58 -13.98
C MET A 367 -1.97 16.80 -14.69
N ARG A 368 -2.75 17.60 -15.44
CA ARG A 368 -2.20 18.71 -16.27
C ARG A 368 -1.34 19.72 -15.49
N ARG A 369 -1.66 19.97 -14.21
CA ARG A 369 -0.90 20.90 -13.36
C ARG A 369 0.43 20.28 -12.95
N ASP A 370 0.42 19.00 -12.60
CA ASP A 370 1.60 18.25 -12.20
C ASP A 370 2.52 18.02 -13.41
N TRP A 371 1.94 17.77 -14.58
CA TRP A 371 2.65 17.73 -15.86
C TRP A 371 3.40 19.03 -16.15
N ALA A 372 2.73 20.19 -16.00
CA ALA A 372 3.37 21.48 -16.22
C ALA A 372 4.53 21.73 -15.24
N ARG A 373 4.34 21.42 -13.95
CA ARG A 373 5.40 21.54 -12.92
C ARG A 373 6.58 20.62 -13.20
N HIS A 374 6.30 19.37 -13.56
CA HIS A 374 7.34 18.40 -13.89
C HIS A 374 8.12 18.81 -15.14
N ARG A 375 7.42 19.32 -16.17
CA ARG A 375 8.06 19.88 -17.37
C ARG A 375 9.02 21.02 -17.05
N GLU A 376 8.63 21.94 -16.17
CA GLU A 376 9.50 23.03 -15.72
C GLU A 376 10.73 22.50 -14.99
N HIS A 377 10.55 21.54 -14.08
CA HIS A 377 11.66 20.87 -13.40
C HIS A 377 12.62 20.17 -14.37
N LEU A 378 12.11 19.44 -15.36
CA LEU A 378 12.95 18.79 -16.37
C LEU A 378 13.68 19.80 -17.27
N ALA A 379 13.07 20.97 -17.53
CA ALA A 379 13.74 22.06 -18.24
C ALA A 379 14.92 22.61 -17.41
N GLN A 380 14.72 22.83 -16.11
CA GLN A 380 15.79 23.25 -15.18
C GLN A 380 16.92 22.20 -15.11
N CYS A 381 16.59 20.91 -15.02
CA CYS A 381 17.60 19.85 -15.07
C CYS A 381 18.43 19.88 -16.35
N ARG A 382 17.81 20.17 -17.50
CA ARG A 382 18.50 20.28 -18.79
C ARG A 382 19.43 21.49 -18.83
N GLU A 383 18.95 22.64 -18.36
CA GLU A 383 19.75 23.87 -18.25
C GLU A 383 20.95 23.66 -17.33
N HIS A 384 20.74 22.99 -16.19
CA HIS A 384 21.80 22.66 -15.24
C HIS A 384 22.90 21.79 -15.86
N ILE A 385 22.52 20.70 -16.54
CA ILE A 385 23.48 19.86 -17.26
C ILE A 385 24.24 20.67 -18.32
N GLN A 386 23.55 21.56 -19.05
CA GLN A 386 24.20 22.40 -20.06
C GLN A 386 25.19 23.39 -19.44
N ALA A 387 24.92 23.92 -18.25
CA ALA A 387 25.82 24.81 -17.52
C ALA A 387 27.06 24.09 -16.98
N LEU A 388 26.91 22.84 -16.51
CA LEU A 388 28.03 22.04 -15.98
C LEU A 388 28.92 21.46 -17.08
N LYS A 389 28.37 21.21 -18.27
CA LYS A 389 29.07 20.51 -19.37
C LYS A 389 30.40 21.13 -19.82
N PRO A 390 30.55 22.46 -19.96
CA PRO A 390 31.82 23.08 -20.34
C PRO A 390 32.93 22.90 -19.29
N CYS A 391 32.56 22.78 -18.00
CA CYS A 391 33.50 22.69 -16.88
C CYS A 391 33.67 21.26 -16.37
N ALA A 392 33.25 20.24 -17.14
CA ALA A 392 33.25 18.83 -16.74
C ALA A 392 34.56 18.35 -16.09
N ALA A 393 35.71 18.79 -16.59
CA ALA A 393 37.02 18.41 -16.06
C ALA A 393 37.34 18.98 -14.66
N ALA A 394 36.67 20.05 -14.25
CA ALA A 394 36.87 20.74 -12.97
C ALA A 394 35.76 20.50 -11.95
N LEU A 395 34.71 19.74 -12.31
CA LEU A 395 33.56 19.53 -11.44
C LEU A 395 33.93 18.82 -10.12
N SER A 396 33.33 19.29 -9.03
CA SER A 396 33.37 18.66 -7.71
C SER A 396 32.58 17.35 -7.69
N ALA A 397 32.69 16.59 -6.60
CA ALA A 397 31.89 15.38 -6.42
C ALA A 397 30.39 15.69 -6.37
N ASP A 398 29.99 16.75 -5.66
CA ASP A 398 28.59 17.19 -5.56
C ASP A 398 28.02 17.59 -6.92
N GLU A 399 28.78 18.32 -7.74
CA GLU A 399 28.36 18.74 -9.08
C GLU A 399 28.20 17.53 -10.02
N TRP A 400 29.04 16.50 -9.90
CA TRP A 400 28.85 15.24 -10.64
C TRP A 400 27.60 14.48 -10.20
N VAL A 401 27.28 14.51 -8.91
CA VAL A 401 26.05 13.90 -8.36
C VAL A 401 24.80 14.67 -8.83
N GLU A 402 24.83 16.00 -8.83
CA GLU A 402 23.78 16.83 -9.40
C GLU A 402 23.55 16.56 -10.88
N TRP A 403 24.64 16.43 -11.65
CA TRP A 403 24.54 16.02 -13.05
C TRP A 403 23.88 14.66 -13.16
N ALA A 404 24.32 13.66 -12.38
CA ALA A 404 23.77 12.31 -12.40
C ALA A 404 22.25 12.29 -12.13
N ARG A 405 21.79 13.03 -11.11
CA ARG A 405 20.37 13.20 -10.79
C ARG A 405 19.58 13.81 -11.95
N CYS A 406 20.07 14.91 -12.50
CA CYS A 406 19.42 15.56 -13.65
C CYS A 406 19.38 14.64 -14.87
N PHE A 407 20.43 13.84 -15.08
CA PHE A 407 20.51 12.90 -16.19
C PHE A 407 19.50 11.75 -16.03
N GLU A 408 19.37 11.21 -14.81
CA GLU A 408 18.39 10.16 -14.50
C GLU A 408 16.93 10.61 -14.71
N ALA A 409 16.64 11.88 -14.39
CA ALA A 409 15.34 12.49 -14.63
C ALA A 409 15.03 12.64 -16.13
N LEU A 410 16.06 12.86 -16.96
CA LEU A 410 15.91 13.17 -18.39
C LEU A 410 16.06 11.95 -19.32
N SER A 411 16.87 10.96 -18.94
CA SER A 411 17.23 9.81 -19.79
C SER A 411 16.80 8.48 -19.18
N ALA A 412 16.61 7.48 -20.04
CA ALA A 412 16.47 6.08 -19.64
C ALA A 412 17.83 5.36 -19.53
N ASP A 413 18.92 5.98 -19.99
CA ASP A 413 20.26 5.41 -19.91
C ASP A 413 20.77 5.39 -18.46
N SER A 414 21.71 4.49 -18.17
CA SER A 414 22.28 4.37 -16.83
C SER A 414 23.09 5.63 -16.45
N PRO A 415 22.79 6.27 -15.29
CA PRO A 415 23.56 7.40 -14.78
C PRO A 415 24.87 6.96 -14.10
N ALA A 416 25.17 5.66 -14.02
CA ALA A 416 26.35 5.11 -13.34
C ALA A 416 27.69 5.79 -13.71
N PRO A 417 27.98 6.16 -14.98
CA PRO A 417 29.23 6.83 -15.31
C PRO A 417 29.41 8.19 -14.60
N PHE A 418 28.33 8.89 -14.28
CA PHE A 418 28.39 10.18 -13.57
C PHE A 418 28.69 9.97 -12.08
N TYR A 419 28.04 8.99 -11.45
CA TYR A 419 28.34 8.62 -10.07
C TYR A 419 29.76 8.06 -9.90
N GLN A 420 30.27 7.31 -10.88
CA GLN A 420 31.67 6.87 -10.89
C GLN A 420 32.65 8.05 -10.92
N ARG A 421 32.35 9.10 -11.70
CA ARG A 421 33.16 10.33 -11.72
C ARG A 421 33.08 11.11 -10.41
N ALA A 422 31.92 11.14 -9.76
CA ALA A 422 31.79 11.70 -8.42
C ALA A 422 32.69 10.97 -7.41
N LEU A 423 32.66 9.63 -7.41
CA LEU A 423 33.48 8.80 -6.53
C LEU A 423 34.99 8.86 -6.83
N ALA A 424 35.37 9.21 -8.05
CA ALA A 424 36.76 9.48 -8.39
C ALA A 424 37.27 10.81 -7.77
N ARG A 425 36.37 11.74 -7.46
CA ARG A 425 36.68 13.01 -6.76
C ARG A 425 36.60 12.88 -5.25
N ASP A 426 35.53 12.25 -4.78
CA ASP A 426 35.34 11.92 -3.37
C ASP A 426 34.90 10.44 -3.23
N PRO A 427 35.84 9.54 -2.90
CA PRO A 427 35.55 8.11 -2.71
C PRO A 427 34.57 7.79 -1.59
N GLN A 428 34.26 8.77 -0.73
CA GLN A 428 33.40 8.66 0.45
C GLN A 428 32.05 9.35 0.27
N HIS A 429 31.76 9.94 -0.90
CA HIS A 429 30.52 10.69 -1.12
C HIS A 429 29.28 9.80 -0.90
N PRO A 430 28.36 10.15 0.03
CA PRO A 430 27.26 9.28 0.45
C PRO A 430 26.30 8.95 -0.70
N GLU A 431 25.77 9.97 -1.38
CA GLU A 431 24.78 9.78 -2.44
C GLU A 431 25.35 9.00 -3.63
N ALA A 432 26.57 9.32 -4.05
CA ALA A 432 27.23 8.60 -5.14
C ALA A 432 27.49 7.12 -4.82
N LEU A 433 27.90 6.80 -3.58
CA LEU A 433 28.06 5.41 -3.14
C LEU A 433 26.72 4.67 -3.15
N LEU A 434 25.69 5.26 -2.56
CA LEU A 434 24.35 4.67 -2.48
C LEU A 434 23.77 4.42 -3.87
N ARG A 435 23.69 5.46 -4.71
CA ARG A 435 23.06 5.37 -6.04
C ARG A 435 23.83 4.46 -6.99
N LEU A 436 25.17 4.48 -6.97
CA LEU A 436 25.95 3.55 -7.78
C LEU A 436 25.78 2.11 -7.33
N ALA A 437 25.75 1.86 -6.01
CA ALA A 437 25.51 0.53 -5.48
C ALA A 437 24.10 0.03 -5.85
N GLU A 438 23.07 0.87 -5.79
CA GLU A 438 21.70 0.53 -6.21
C GLU A 438 21.66 0.11 -7.68
N LEU A 439 22.25 0.89 -8.58
CA LEU A 439 22.30 0.57 -10.01
C LEU A 439 23.04 -0.74 -10.30
N GLN A 440 24.14 -1.01 -9.57
CA GLN A 440 24.90 -2.26 -9.74
C GLN A 440 24.18 -3.47 -9.14
N VAL A 441 23.51 -3.28 -8.00
CA VAL A 441 22.66 -4.33 -7.40
C VAL A 441 21.52 -4.66 -8.36
N GLU A 442 20.80 -3.66 -8.89
CA GLU A 442 19.76 -3.84 -9.92
C GLU A 442 20.28 -4.60 -11.15
N ALA A 443 21.51 -4.31 -11.60
CA ALA A 443 22.16 -5.01 -12.71
C ALA A 443 22.67 -6.43 -12.37
N GLY A 444 22.61 -6.85 -11.10
CA GLY A 444 23.16 -8.14 -10.65
C GLY A 444 24.69 -8.19 -10.63
N ASP A 445 25.36 -7.04 -10.53
CA ASP A 445 26.82 -6.92 -10.58
C ASP A 445 27.43 -7.08 -9.17
N ALA A 446 28.31 -8.09 -9.01
CA ALA A 446 29.05 -8.35 -7.78
C ALA A 446 29.95 -7.18 -7.35
N ALA A 447 30.29 -6.26 -8.26
CA ALA A 447 31.03 -5.03 -7.97
C ALA A 447 30.30 -4.09 -6.98
N ALA A 448 29.01 -4.30 -6.72
CA ALA A 448 28.29 -3.54 -5.70
C ALA A 448 28.72 -3.89 -4.27
N LEU A 449 29.18 -5.12 -3.99
CA LEU A 449 29.49 -5.55 -2.62
C LEU A 449 30.58 -4.70 -1.95
N PRO A 450 31.70 -4.36 -2.62
CA PRO A 450 32.66 -3.38 -2.09
C PRO A 450 32.10 -1.97 -1.88
N LEU A 451 31.19 -1.51 -2.75
CA LEU A 451 30.54 -0.20 -2.59
C LEU A 451 29.65 -0.18 -1.36
N LEU A 452 28.86 -1.24 -1.16
CA LEU A 452 28.00 -1.42 0.01
C LEU A 452 28.81 -1.53 1.30
N ASP A 453 29.95 -2.23 1.27
CA ASP A 453 30.85 -2.32 2.42
C ASP A 453 31.44 -0.97 2.80
N ARG A 454 31.81 -0.15 1.81
CA ARG A 454 32.28 1.22 2.03
C ARG A 454 31.16 2.14 2.53
N LEU A 455 29.96 2.04 1.95
CA LEU A 455 28.81 2.85 2.31
C LEU A 455 28.45 2.67 3.78
N GLN A 456 28.31 1.43 4.26
CA GLN A 456 28.00 1.18 5.68
C GLN A 456 29.13 1.61 6.63
N ALA A 457 30.38 1.56 6.19
CA ALA A 457 31.55 1.86 7.02
C ALA A 457 31.73 3.36 7.24
N VAL A 458 31.48 4.15 6.19
CA VAL A 458 31.61 5.62 6.21
C VAL A 458 30.29 6.27 6.66
N HIS A 459 29.15 5.70 6.26
CA HIS A 459 27.81 6.24 6.52
C HIS A 459 26.93 5.19 7.23
N PRO A 460 27.08 5.01 8.56
CA PRO A 460 26.35 3.98 9.32
C PRO A 460 24.82 4.06 9.18
N HIS A 461 24.27 5.26 8.95
CA HIS A 461 22.84 5.47 8.72
C HIS A 461 22.31 4.86 7.42
N HIS A 462 23.19 4.43 6.50
CA HIS A 462 22.85 3.63 5.32
C HIS A 462 23.16 2.14 5.53
N GLY A 463 23.66 1.72 6.71
CA GLY A 463 24.13 0.37 6.95
C GLY A 463 23.06 -0.72 6.80
N LEU A 464 21.84 -0.46 7.29
CA LEU A 464 20.72 -1.40 7.12
C LEU A 464 20.34 -1.56 5.64
N ALA A 465 20.23 -0.44 4.91
CA ALA A 465 19.94 -0.45 3.48
C ALA A 465 21.04 -1.20 2.71
N ALA A 466 22.31 -0.91 3.02
CA ALA A 466 23.45 -1.54 2.38
C ALA A 466 23.48 -3.06 2.61
N CYS A 467 23.20 -3.51 3.83
CA CYS A 467 23.12 -4.94 4.15
C CYS A 467 21.94 -5.63 3.47
N THR A 468 20.81 -4.95 3.36
CA THR A 468 19.60 -5.47 2.68
C THR A 468 19.88 -5.68 1.20
N MET A 469 20.45 -4.67 0.54
CA MET A 469 20.86 -4.74 -0.86
C MET A 469 21.94 -5.81 -1.10
N ALA A 470 22.90 -5.95 -0.18
CA ALA A 470 23.95 -6.96 -0.29
C ALA A 470 23.36 -8.39 -0.22
N GLN A 471 22.41 -8.63 0.69
CA GLN A 471 21.73 -9.92 0.77
C GLN A 471 20.94 -10.22 -0.50
N GLU A 472 20.22 -9.23 -1.01
CA GLU A 472 19.45 -9.36 -2.24
C GLU A 472 20.34 -9.72 -3.43
N LEU A 473 21.46 -9.00 -3.60
CA LEU A 473 22.45 -9.30 -4.63
C LEU A 473 23.04 -10.70 -4.49
N LEU A 474 23.42 -11.10 -3.27
CA LEU A 474 23.97 -12.42 -3.02
C LEU A 474 22.98 -13.54 -3.35
N ASP A 475 21.69 -13.33 -3.09
CA ASP A 475 20.61 -14.26 -3.43
C ASP A 475 20.44 -14.36 -4.95
N ARG A 476 20.50 -13.23 -5.68
CA ARG A 476 20.48 -13.22 -7.15
C ARG A 476 21.67 -13.96 -7.75
N LEU A 477 22.89 -13.65 -7.31
CA LEU A 477 24.13 -14.28 -7.83
C LEU A 477 24.14 -15.81 -7.67
N GLN A 478 23.68 -16.33 -6.53
CA GLN A 478 23.59 -17.78 -6.33
C GLN A 478 22.54 -18.42 -7.25
N HIS A 479 21.43 -17.73 -7.50
CA HIS A 479 20.41 -18.23 -8.40
C HIS A 479 20.91 -18.34 -9.84
N ASP A 480 21.76 -17.40 -10.25
CA ASP A 480 22.45 -17.41 -11.54
C ASP A 480 23.60 -18.43 -11.62
N GLY A 481 23.75 -19.28 -10.59
CA GLY A 481 24.71 -20.37 -10.56
C GLY A 481 26.12 -19.94 -10.18
N GLN A 482 26.32 -18.71 -9.69
CA GLN A 482 27.63 -18.30 -9.18
C GLN A 482 27.89 -18.91 -7.80
N GLU A 483 29.02 -19.60 -7.66
CA GLU A 483 29.49 -20.10 -6.36
C GLU A 483 29.82 -18.92 -5.44
N MET A 484 29.25 -18.96 -4.24
CA MET A 484 29.42 -17.90 -3.26
C MET A 484 29.91 -18.48 -1.94
N GLU A 485 30.91 -17.82 -1.34
CA GLU A 485 31.39 -18.23 -0.02
C GLU A 485 30.27 -18.13 1.03
N VAL A 486 29.98 -19.26 1.69
CA VAL A 486 29.01 -19.32 2.80
C VAL A 486 29.37 -18.32 3.91
N ALA A 487 30.66 -18.10 4.13
CA ALA A 487 31.18 -17.13 5.11
C ALA A 487 30.78 -15.68 4.77
N LEU A 488 30.78 -15.30 3.48
CA LEU A 488 30.40 -13.96 3.04
C LEU A 488 28.92 -13.68 3.32
N ARG A 489 28.04 -14.62 2.99
CA ARG A 489 26.60 -14.51 3.30
C ARG A 489 26.32 -14.43 4.79
N ARG A 490 27.01 -15.25 5.58
CA ARG A 490 26.89 -15.21 7.04
C ARG A 490 27.30 -13.84 7.58
N ARG A 491 28.41 -13.27 7.09
CA ARG A 491 28.91 -11.94 7.49
C ARG A 491 27.88 -10.84 7.22
N TRP A 492 27.26 -10.82 6.05
CA TRP A 492 26.22 -9.83 5.71
C TRP A 492 24.94 -10.01 6.52
N ARG A 493 24.55 -11.24 6.87
CA ARG A 493 23.45 -11.50 7.82
C ARG A 493 23.74 -10.96 9.21
N GLU A 494 24.88 -11.29 9.78
CA GLU A 494 25.29 -10.80 11.10
C GLU A 494 25.45 -9.26 11.13
N ARG A 495 25.85 -8.63 10.02
CA ARG A 495 25.90 -7.17 9.91
C ARG A 495 24.49 -6.56 9.86
N ARG A 496 23.58 -7.15 9.09
CA ARG A 496 22.19 -6.70 9.02
C ARG A 496 21.53 -6.73 10.40
N GLU A 497 21.65 -7.83 11.14
CA GLU A 497 21.08 -7.96 12.49
C GLU A 497 21.62 -6.88 13.43
N ARG A 498 22.92 -6.56 13.34
CA ARG A 498 23.53 -5.46 14.11
C ARG A 498 22.96 -4.09 13.74
N PHE A 499 22.77 -3.80 12.46
CA PHE A 499 22.17 -2.54 12.03
C PHE A 499 20.67 -2.46 12.36
N GLU A 500 19.93 -3.57 12.34
CA GLU A 500 18.54 -3.61 12.80
C GLU A 500 18.45 -3.28 14.31
N GLN A 501 19.37 -3.79 15.12
CA GLN A 501 19.47 -3.41 16.54
C GLN A 501 19.82 -1.93 16.70
N LEU A 502 20.80 -1.42 15.95
CA LEU A 502 21.22 -0.02 16.01
C LEU A 502 20.09 0.95 15.62
N GLU A 503 19.28 0.58 14.61
CA GLU A 503 18.08 1.31 14.20
C GLU A 503 17.05 1.37 15.34
N GLN A 504 16.81 0.23 15.99
CA GLN A 504 15.88 0.17 17.12
C GLN A 504 16.38 1.01 18.30
N GLU A 505 17.66 0.87 18.68
CA GLU A 505 18.28 1.66 19.75
C GLU A 505 18.23 3.16 19.44
N ALA A 506 18.51 3.56 18.21
CA ALA A 506 18.46 4.97 17.81
C ALA A 506 17.03 5.53 17.85
N TRP A 507 16.04 4.75 17.41
CA TRP A 507 14.64 5.15 17.51
C TRP A 507 14.15 5.26 18.96
N GLU A 508 14.50 4.29 19.81
CA GLU A 508 14.17 4.32 21.23
C GLU A 508 14.82 5.51 21.94
N ALA A 509 16.08 5.82 21.62
CA ALA A 509 16.76 6.99 22.13
C ALA A 509 16.12 8.31 21.65
N PHE A 510 15.72 8.39 20.38
CA PHE A 510 15.05 9.56 19.81
C PHE A 510 13.67 9.82 20.44
N VAL A 511 12.85 8.78 20.57
CA VAL A 511 11.51 8.88 21.14
C VAL A 511 11.55 9.08 22.65
N GLY A 512 12.51 8.43 23.33
CA GLY A 512 12.72 8.52 24.77
C GLY A 512 13.31 9.85 25.24
N ALA A 513 14.02 10.57 24.35
CA ALA A 513 14.54 11.90 24.66
C ALA A 513 13.42 12.95 24.78
N HIS A 514 13.69 13.98 25.57
CA HIS A 514 12.81 15.14 25.66
C HIS A 514 12.75 15.85 24.27
N PRO A 515 11.57 16.24 23.76
CA PRO A 515 11.42 16.76 22.39
C PRO A 515 12.28 17.99 22.06
N CYS A 516 12.57 18.83 23.06
CA CYS A 516 13.38 20.04 22.91
C CYS A 516 14.87 19.83 23.21
N ALA A 517 15.29 18.63 23.63
CA ALA A 517 16.67 18.39 24.03
C ALA A 517 17.58 18.20 22.81
N GLY A 518 18.62 19.03 22.68
CA GLY A 518 19.57 18.93 21.59
C GLY A 518 18.97 19.26 20.22
N LEU A 519 17.96 20.14 20.20
CA LEU A 519 17.32 20.60 18.98
C LEU A 519 18.28 21.54 18.22
N GLY A 520 18.43 21.30 16.93
CA GLY A 520 19.24 22.09 16.01
C GLY A 520 18.49 22.37 14.71
N GLU A 521 19.23 22.82 13.69
CA GLU A 521 18.64 23.05 12.37
C GLU A 521 18.18 21.72 11.74
N PRO A 522 16.98 21.69 11.14
CA PRO A 522 16.51 20.52 10.41
C PRO A 522 17.38 20.30 9.16
N ASP A 523 17.90 19.09 9.00
CA ASP A 523 18.59 18.67 7.79
C ASP A 523 17.57 18.03 6.83
N TRP A 524 17.08 18.84 5.90
CA TRP A 524 16.03 18.52 4.94
C TRP A 524 16.14 19.40 3.69
N SER A 525 15.63 18.94 2.55
CA SER A 525 15.64 19.71 1.30
C SER A 525 14.50 20.74 1.23
N GLU A 526 14.58 21.71 0.31
CA GLU A 526 13.46 22.65 0.07
C GLU A 526 12.21 21.92 -0.46
N ALA A 527 12.38 20.78 -1.15
CA ALA A 527 11.28 19.92 -1.58
C ALA A 527 10.60 19.23 -0.38
N ASP A 528 11.38 18.79 0.61
CA ASP A 528 10.89 18.23 1.87
C ASP A 528 10.09 19.26 2.65
N ARG A 529 10.64 20.48 2.77
CA ARG A 529 9.96 21.61 3.39
C ARG A 529 8.62 21.91 2.72
N LYS A 530 8.60 21.97 1.38
CA LYS A 530 7.39 22.23 0.61
C LYS A 530 6.34 21.14 0.81
N SER A 531 6.76 19.87 0.81
CA SER A 531 5.87 18.73 1.05
C SER A 531 5.20 18.80 2.42
N VAL A 532 5.97 19.20 3.45
CA VAL A 532 5.46 19.40 4.80
C VAL A 532 4.48 20.56 4.86
N VAL A 533 4.82 21.71 4.28
CA VAL A 533 3.94 22.89 4.26
C VAL A 533 2.65 22.60 3.50
N ASP A 534 2.71 21.92 2.35
CA ASP A 534 1.53 21.54 1.56
C ASP A 534 0.59 20.63 2.37
N GLU A 535 1.13 19.68 3.14
CA GLU A 535 0.32 18.80 3.99
C GLU A 535 -0.28 19.55 5.20
N LEU A 536 0.48 20.47 5.81
CA LEU A 536 -0.02 21.34 6.89
C LEU A 536 -1.15 22.26 6.41
N ILE A 537 -1.08 22.74 5.17
CA ILE A 537 -2.17 23.51 4.55
C ILE A 537 -3.44 22.66 4.43
N ARG A 538 -3.30 21.39 4.03
CA ARG A 538 -4.39 20.42 3.86
C ARG A 538 -5.01 19.95 5.18
N THR A 539 -4.32 20.16 6.29
CA THR A 539 -4.74 19.71 7.63
C THR A 539 -5.37 20.88 8.41
N PRO A 540 -6.69 21.15 8.27
CA PRO A 540 -7.33 22.36 8.81
C PRO A 540 -7.20 22.54 10.33
N GLU A 541 -6.96 21.45 11.05
CA GLU A 541 -6.82 21.39 12.49
C GLU A 541 -5.56 22.11 12.99
N VAL A 542 -4.49 22.15 12.18
CA VAL A 542 -3.21 22.77 12.57
C VAL A 542 -3.27 24.29 12.44
N ALA A 543 -3.00 25.00 13.52
CA ALA A 543 -2.94 26.46 13.58
C ALA A 543 -1.52 26.98 13.28
N THR A 544 -0.51 26.43 13.93
CA THR A 544 0.90 26.80 13.73
C THR A 544 1.77 25.56 13.81
N ALA A 545 2.88 25.55 13.08
CA ALA A 545 3.87 24.49 13.16
C ALA A 545 5.30 25.03 13.16
N TRP A 546 6.15 24.34 13.91
CA TRP A 546 7.60 24.54 13.97
C TRP A 546 8.30 23.22 13.70
N ILE A 547 9.55 23.28 13.31
CA ILE A 547 10.37 22.09 13.13
C ILE A 547 11.75 22.27 13.75
N GLY A 548 12.32 21.17 14.20
CA GLY A 548 13.71 21.08 14.62
C GLY A 548 14.36 19.81 14.11
N GLY A 549 15.68 19.86 13.93
CA GLY A 549 16.52 18.69 13.74
C GLY A 549 17.02 18.17 15.08
N GLN A 550 17.17 16.86 15.22
CA GLN A 550 17.81 16.24 16.36
C GLN A 550 18.77 15.15 15.85
N HIS A 551 19.92 15.05 16.52
CA HIS A 551 20.90 14.01 16.25
C HIS A 551 20.94 13.01 17.40
N VAL A 552 20.99 11.73 17.04
CA VAL A 552 21.06 10.63 18.01
C VAL A 552 22.44 10.01 17.92
N ALA A 553 23.13 9.91 19.06
CA ALA A 553 24.49 9.38 19.12
C ALA A 553 24.59 7.93 18.60
N ALA A 554 23.54 7.12 18.80
CA ALA A 554 23.46 5.75 18.30
C ALA A 554 23.45 5.67 16.76
N MET A 555 23.06 6.72 16.03
CA MET A 555 23.03 6.74 14.57
C MET A 555 23.61 8.05 14.01
N PRO A 556 24.95 8.18 13.98
CA PRO A 556 25.60 9.39 13.49
C PRO A 556 25.35 9.62 11.98
N GLY A 557 25.21 10.89 11.60
CA GLY A 557 24.93 11.30 10.22
C GLY A 557 23.46 11.17 9.81
N ARG A 558 22.58 10.61 10.65
CA ARG A 558 21.13 10.68 10.46
C ARG A 558 20.56 11.88 11.19
N SER A 559 19.83 12.72 10.48
CA SER A 559 18.99 13.74 11.10
C SER A 559 17.58 13.21 11.34
N TYR A 560 17.09 13.41 12.55
CA TYR A 560 15.73 13.14 12.96
C TYR A 560 14.98 14.47 13.03
N LEU A 561 13.73 14.48 12.57
CA LEU A 561 12.90 15.67 12.52
C LEU A 561 11.86 15.63 13.64
N VAL A 562 11.75 16.74 14.38
CA VAL A 562 10.71 16.95 15.37
C VAL A 562 9.78 18.04 14.86
N LEU A 563 8.58 17.65 14.45
CA LEU A 563 7.54 18.56 13.98
C LEU A 563 6.64 18.94 15.16
N PHE A 564 6.74 20.17 15.62
CA PHE A 564 5.89 20.72 16.67
C PHE A 564 4.64 21.32 16.04
N ILE A 565 3.46 20.85 16.44
CA ILE A 565 2.19 21.40 15.94
C ILE A 565 1.37 21.96 17.09
N ARG A 566 0.75 23.11 16.85
CA ARG A 566 -0.32 23.65 17.67
C ARG A 566 -1.62 23.54 16.90
N LEU A 567 -2.66 23.05 17.57
CA LEU A 567 -3.98 22.94 17.00
C LEU A 567 -4.79 24.24 17.13
N THR A 568 -5.77 24.39 16.26
CA THR A 568 -6.76 25.48 16.30
C THR A 568 -7.68 25.39 17.52
N ARG A 569 -7.90 24.18 18.04
CA ARG A 569 -8.67 23.89 19.26
C ARG A 569 -7.81 23.02 20.17
N ARG A 570 -7.82 23.32 21.47
CA ARG A 570 -7.09 22.51 22.46
C ARG A 570 -7.88 21.23 22.73
N ASP A 571 -7.52 20.19 22.00
CA ASP A 571 -8.13 18.87 22.04
C ASP A 571 -7.00 17.84 21.89
N GLU A 572 -6.74 17.10 22.97
CA GLU A 572 -5.60 16.16 23.05
C GLU A 572 -5.78 14.96 22.13
N GLU A 573 -7.01 14.46 22.00
CA GLU A 573 -7.34 13.29 21.20
C GLU A 573 -7.23 13.61 19.70
N LEU A 574 -7.81 14.75 19.29
CA LEU A 574 -7.65 15.29 17.95
C LEU A 574 -6.17 15.53 17.62
N GLY A 575 -5.40 16.04 18.58
CA GLY A 575 -3.97 16.28 18.41
C GLY A 575 -3.19 15.01 18.12
N ARG A 576 -3.42 13.95 18.90
CA ARG A 576 -2.74 12.65 18.69
C ARG A 576 -3.10 12.03 17.34
N ASP A 577 -4.34 12.20 16.88
CA ASP A 577 -4.77 11.74 15.56
C ASP A 577 -4.11 12.49 14.42
N VAL A 578 -4.06 13.82 14.51
CA VAL A 578 -3.36 14.67 13.54
C VAL A 578 -1.87 14.34 13.51
N ALA A 579 -1.25 14.13 14.68
CA ALA A 579 0.15 13.73 14.78
C ALA A 579 0.41 12.40 14.06
N ARG A 580 -0.42 11.37 14.29
CA ARG A 580 -0.30 10.07 13.62
C ARG A 580 -0.53 10.16 12.13
N TYR A 581 -1.52 10.96 11.70
CA TYR A 581 -1.79 11.22 10.29
C TYR A 581 -0.59 11.85 9.59
N LEU A 582 -0.01 12.91 10.17
CA LEU A 582 1.16 13.59 9.61
C LEU A 582 2.40 12.68 9.58
N MET A 583 2.64 11.89 10.63
CA MET A 583 3.75 10.92 10.65
C MET A 583 3.65 9.87 9.54
N HIS A 584 2.44 9.45 9.18
CA HIS A 584 2.23 8.47 8.11
C HIS A 584 2.26 9.10 6.71
N ARG A 585 1.81 10.35 6.58
CA ARG A 585 1.67 11.00 5.28
C ARG A 585 2.96 11.66 4.79
N LEU A 586 3.79 12.14 5.71
CA LEU A 586 5.05 12.80 5.38
C LEU A 586 6.15 11.78 5.02
N PRO A 587 7.06 12.11 4.10
CA PRO A 587 8.03 11.16 3.53
C PRO A 587 9.23 10.83 4.45
N PHE A 588 9.09 10.97 5.77
CA PHE A 588 10.17 10.82 6.75
C PHE A 588 9.99 9.58 7.65
N GLY A 589 9.49 8.48 7.08
CA GLY A 589 9.25 7.24 7.83
C GLY A 589 10.46 6.84 8.69
N GLY A 590 10.22 6.56 9.98
CA GLY A 590 11.25 6.19 10.94
C GLY A 590 12.21 7.31 11.37
N ARG A 591 12.01 8.55 10.89
CA ARG A 591 12.85 9.72 11.20
C ARG A 591 12.09 10.95 11.66
N LEU A 592 10.76 10.92 11.66
CA LEU A 592 9.91 12.02 12.11
C LEU A 592 9.16 11.68 13.39
N ARG A 593 9.15 12.63 14.32
CA ARG A 593 8.28 12.66 15.50
C ARG A 593 7.41 13.91 15.44
N VAL A 594 6.10 13.77 15.65
CA VAL A 594 5.19 14.91 15.76
C VAL A 594 4.83 15.14 17.23
N VAL A 595 4.93 16.38 17.69
CA VAL A 595 4.79 16.77 19.11
C VAL A 595 3.75 17.88 19.25
N LEU A 596 2.87 17.77 20.24
CA LEU A 596 1.78 18.72 20.45
C LEU A 596 2.23 19.87 21.36
N VAL A 597 2.24 21.08 20.81
CA VAL A 597 2.51 22.30 21.56
C VAL A 597 1.33 22.60 22.49
N ASP A 598 1.64 23.04 23.71
CA ASP A 598 0.71 23.31 24.83
C ASP A 598 0.13 22.05 25.52
N LEU A 599 0.50 20.85 25.05
CA LEU A 599 0.20 19.57 25.69
C LEU A 599 1.48 18.86 26.14
N ASP A 600 2.39 18.61 25.20
CA ASP A 600 3.65 17.92 25.46
C ASP A 600 4.77 18.89 25.84
N VAL A 601 4.78 20.09 25.25
CA VAL A 601 5.84 21.10 25.37
C VAL A 601 5.23 22.51 25.30
N GLY A 602 5.76 23.45 26.08
CA GLY A 602 5.35 24.86 26.01
C GLY A 602 5.98 25.64 24.85
N GLU A 603 5.29 26.62 24.27
CA GLU A 603 5.89 27.48 23.23
C GLU A 603 7.14 28.25 23.64
N PRO A 604 7.26 28.79 24.87
CA PRO A 604 8.50 29.44 25.28
C PRO A 604 9.69 28.47 25.26
N GLU A 605 9.45 27.22 25.63
CA GLU A 605 10.45 26.17 25.67
C GLU A 605 10.90 25.73 24.26
N LEU A 606 9.96 25.52 23.33
CA LEU A 606 10.32 25.17 21.95
C LEU A 606 11.07 26.30 21.23
N ARG A 607 10.73 27.56 21.52
CA ARG A 607 11.43 28.73 20.95
C ARG A 607 12.84 28.87 21.53
N ALA A 608 12.99 28.65 22.84
CA ALA A 608 14.31 28.65 23.48
C ALA A 608 15.21 27.52 22.95
N ALA A 609 14.62 26.38 22.58
CA ALA A 609 15.32 25.26 21.95
C ALA A 609 15.70 25.50 20.47
N GLY A 610 15.28 26.60 19.85
CA GLY A 610 15.67 26.92 18.46
C GLY A 610 14.78 26.31 17.38
N ALA A 611 13.56 25.87 17.69
CA ALA A 611 12.63 25.35 16.70
C ALA A 611 12.21 26.45 15.69
N GLN A 612 12.31 26.15 14.40
CA GLN A 612 12.05 27.10 13.32
C GLN A 612 10.56 27.11 12.94
N PRO A 613 9.89 28.28 12.86
CA PRO A 613 8.50 28.34 12.42
C PRO A 613 8.39 28.06 10.92
N ILE A 614 7.53 27.11 10.54
CA ILE A 614 7.36 26.70 9.14
C ILE A 614 5.95 26.95 8.61
N TYR A 615 4.96 27.08 9.49
CA TYR A 615 3.57 27.27 9.10
C TYR A 615 2.80 28.08 10.13
N GLN A 616 1.98 29.03 9.65
CA GLN A 616 0.98 29.73 10.45
C GLN A 616 -0.28 29.94 9.63
N ARG A 617 -1.40 29.40 10.12
CA ARG A 617 -2.72 29.59 9.53
C ARG A 617 -3.17 31.01 9.80
N ARG A 618 -3.40 31.79 8.72
CA ARG A 618 -4.00 33.12 8.83
C ARG A 618 -5.43 32.97 9.37
N ARG A 619 -5.72 33.54 10.54
CA ARG A 619 -7.10 33.67 11.03
C ARG A 619 -7.88 34.51 10.02
N ARG A 620 -8.96 33.95 9.49
CA ARG A 620 -9.95 34.72 8.72
C ARG A 620 -10.83 35.51 9.68
#